data_AF-A0A250AX68-F1
#
_entry.id   AF-A0A250AX68-F1
#
_cell.length_a   1.000
_cell.length_b   1.000
_cell.length_c   1.000
_cell.angle_alpha   90.00
_cell.angle_beta   90.00
_cell.angle_gamma   90.00
#
_symmetry.space_group_name_H-M   'P 1'
#
loop_
_entity.id
_entity.type
_entity.pdbx_description
1 polymer ?
#
loop_
_entity_poly.entity_id
_entity_poly.type
_entity_poly.pdbx_seq_one_letter_code
_entity_poly.pdbx_strand_id
1 'polypeptide(L)' 'MDKDTVRSSQAEDERVAADLLALTVTYHERYGHESNLKTAEKQVPAHLRSYFHQQLKKYRTTPSLEG' A
#
# COMPACT_ATOMS: atom_id res chain seq x y z
N MET A 1 -20.32 22.29 2.09
CA MET A 1 -19.52 21.14 1.65
C MET A 1 -20.14 19.89 2.23
N ASP A 2 -20.65 19.02 1.36
CA ASP A 2 -21.35 17.80 1.73
C ASP A 2 -20.39 16.82 2.43
N LYS A 3 -20.84 16.27 3.56
CA LYS A 3 -20.06 15.34 4.40
C LYS A 3 -19.69 14.06 3.64
N ASP A 4 -20.47 13.71 2.63
CA ASP A 4 -20.25 12.52 1.80
C ASP A 4 -19.08 12.72 0.84
N THR A 5 -18.88 13.94 0.30
CA THR A 5 -17.72 14.28 -0.53
C THR A 5 -16.41 14.23 0.26
N VAL A 6 -16.43 14.69 1.52
CA VAL A 6 -15.24 14.66 2.41
C VAL A 6 -14.89 13.24 2.86
N ARG A 7 -15.90 12.39 3.12
CA ARG A 7 -15.67 10.97 3.46
C ARG A 7 -15.13 10.17 2.27
N SER A 8 -15.59 10.49 1.06
CA SER A 8 -15.10 9.87 -0.17
C SER A 8 -13.62 10.17 -0.39
N SER A 9 -13.18 11.42 -0.18
CA SER A 9 -11.78 11.79 -0.34
C SER A 9 -10.88 11.13 0.71
N GLN A 10 -11.32 11.06 1.97
CA GLN A 10 -10.56 10.38 3.03
C GLN A 10 -10.35 8.89 2.74
N ALA A 11 -11.38 8.19 2.25
CA ALA A 11 -11.26 6.78 1.91
C ALA A 11 -10.32 6.53 0.71
N GLU A 12 -10.28 7.46 -0.24
CA GLU A 12 -9.33 7.44 -1.36
C GLU A 12 -7.90 7.71 -0.88
N ASP A 13 -7.70 8.73 -0.04
CA ASP A 13 -6.39 9.07 0.54
C ASP A 13 -5.80 7.87 1.33
N GLU A 14 -6.62 7.20 2.14
CA GLU A 14 -6.20 6.00 2.87
C GLU A 14 -5.80 4.84 1.94
N ARG A 15 -6.52 4.67 0.83
CA ARG A 15 -6.18 3.66 -0.19
C ARG A 15 -4.87 3.98 -0.88
N VAL A 16 -4.65 5.24 -1.26
CA VAL A 16 -3.38 5.69 -1.86
C VAL A 16 -2.23 5.47 -0.88
N ALA A 17 -2.41 5.82 0.40
CA ALA A 17 -1.39 5.58 1.42
C ALA A 17 -1.06 4.09 1.59
N ALA A 18 -2.06 3.22 1.60
CA ALA A 18 -1.86 1.77 1.65
C ALA A 18 -1.11 1.24 0.40
N ASP A 19 -1.45 1.76 -0.78
CA ASP A 19 -0.81 1.38 -2.05
C ASP A 19 0.69 1.75 -2.06
N LEU A 20 1.00 2.98 -1.63
CA LEU A 20 2.38 3.47 -1.50
C LEU A 20 3.20 2.64 -0.50
N LEU A 21 2.62 2.28 0.64
CA LEU A 21 3.28 1.39 1.60
C LEU A 21 3.58 0.02 0.99
N ALA A 22 2.66 -0.53 0.19
CA ALA A 22 2.85 -1.83 -0.46
C ALA A 22 3.98 -1.77 -1.51
N LEU A 23 4.06 -0.65 -2.26
CA LEU A 23 5.17 -0.37 -3.18
C LEU A 23 6.51 -0.31 -2.44
N THR A 24 6.61 0.46 -1.35
CA THR A 24 7.86 0.60 -0.59
C THR A 24 8.34 -0.73 -0.03
N VAL A 25 7.44 -1.53 0.55
CA VAL A 25 7.79 -2.86 1.04
C VAL A 25 8.32 -3.74 -0.09
N THR A 26 7.62 -3.79 -1.21
CA THR A 26 8.01 -4.63 -2.35
C THR A 26 9.33 -4.17 -2.98
N TYR A 27 9.57 -2.86 -3.03
CA TYR A 27 10.83 -2.29 -3.48
C TYR A 27 11.99 -2.74 -2.59
N HIS A 28 11.86 -2.63 -1.26
CA HIS A 28 12.90 -3.12 -0.35
C HIS A 28 13.14 -4.63 -0.50
N GLU A 29 12.08 -5.44 -0.59
CA GLU A 29 12.20 -6.88 -0.81
C GLU A 29 12.98 -7.21 -2.09
N ARG A 30 12.72 -6.48 -3.18
CA ARG A 30 13.34 -6.74 -4.48
C ARG A 30 14.82 -6.40 -4.51
N TYR A 31 15.21 -5.31 -3.86
CA TYR A 31 16.59 -4.81 -3.89
C TYR A 31 17.43 -5.25 -2.67
N GLY A 32 16.92 -6.20 -1.87
CA GLY A 32 17.65 -6.79 -0.75
C GLY A 32 17.80 -5.86 0.47
N HIS A 33 16.96 -4.83 0.58
CA HIS A 33 16.87 -4.00 1.78
C HIS A 33 15.94 -4.65 2.81
N GLU A 34 16.07 -4.27 4.09
CA GLU A 34 15.14 -4.74 5.12
C GLU A 34 13.70 -4.35 4.77
N SER A 35 12.87 -5.36 4.51
CA SER A 35 11.46 -5.13 4.27
C SER A 35 10.75 -4.91 5.61
N ASN A 36 10.31 -3.67 5.83
CA ASN A 36 9.59 -3.28 7.03
C ASN A 36 8.12 -3.77 7.02
N LEU A 37 7.84 -4.95 6.45
CA LEU A 37 6.49 -5.46 6.21
C LEU A 37 5.61 -5.44 7.46
N LYS A 38 6.10 -5.98 8.58
CA LYS A 38 5.34 -6.01 9.85
C LYS A 38 5.05 -4.60 10.38
N THR A 39 5.96 -3.67 10.16
CA THR A 39 5.82 -2.27 10.58
C THR A 39 4.89 -1.51 9.64
N ALA A 40 4.93 -1.80 8.34
CA ALA A 40 4.04 -1.24 7.33
C ALA A 40 2.60 -1.70 7.55
N GLU A 41 2.36 -3.00 7.80
CA GLU A 41 1.02 -3.54 8.04
C GLU A 41 0.35 -2.94 9.29
N LYS A 42 1.14 -2.58 10.32
CA LYS A 42 0.64 -1.86 11.50
C LYS A 42 0.19 -0.43 11.21
N GLN A 43 0.74 0.21 10.17
CA GLN A 43 0.37 1.56 9.74
C GLN A 43 -0.88 1.56 8.84
N VAL A 44 -1.24 0.43 8.25
CA VAL A 44 -2.43 0.30 7.42
C VAL A 44 -3.69 0.18 8.30
N PRO A 45 -4.72 1.02 8.08
CA PRO A 45 -6.00 0.89 8.74
C PRO A 45 -6.59 -0.52 8.58
N ALA A 46 -7.24 -1.03 9.64
CA ALA A 46 -7.71 -2.42 9.68
C ALA A 46 -8.61 -2.80 8.49
N HIS A 47 -9.47 -1.88 8.04
CA HIS A 47 -10.38 -2.08 6.90
C HIS A 47 -9.66 -2.13 5.54
N LEU A 48 -8.39 -1.71 5.46
CA LEU A 48 -7.59 -1.73 4.23
C LEU A 48 -6.51 -2.81 4.21
N ARG A 49 -6.33 -3.61 5.27
CA ARG A 49 -5.29 -4.66 5.29
C ARG A 49 -5.44 -5.68 4.17
N SER A 50 -6.67 -6.10 3.86
CA SER A 50 -6.92 -7.01 2.73
C SER A 50 -6.53 -6.38 1.39
N TYR A 51 -6.82 -5.09 1.20
CA TYR A 51 -6.42 -4.33 0.01
C TYR A 51 -4.88 -4.22 -0.08
N PHE A 52 -4.21 -3.87 1.02
CA PHE A 52 -2.75 -3.81 1.12
C PHE A 52 -2.08 -5.14 0.74
N HIS A 53 -2.58 -6.27 1.24
CA HIS A 53 -2.07 -7.60 0.87
C HIS A 53 -2.28 -7.94 -0.61
N GLN A 54 -3.39 -7.50 -1.19
CA GLN A 54 -3.63 -7.65 -2.63
C GLN A 54 -2.59 -6.86 -3.45
N GLN A 55 -2.25 -5.64 -3.04
CA GLN A 55 -1.24 -4.83 -3.72
C GLN A 55 0.16 -5.41 -3.57
N LEU A 56 0.55 -5.87 -2.37
CA LEU A 56 1.82 -6.60 -2.18
C LEU A 56 1.95 -7.77 -3.15
N LYS A 57 0.89 -8.59 -3.27
CA LYS A 57 0.88 -9.71 -4.23
C LYS A 57 1.07 -9.21 -5.66
N LYS A 58 0.33 -8.17 -6.06
CA LYS A 58 0.42 -7.58 -7.40
C LYS A 58 1.84 -7.09 -7.71
N TYR A 59 2.43 -6.28 -6.85
CA TYR A 59 3.75 -5.69 -7.09
C TYR A 59 4.87 -6.72 -7.08
N ARG A 60 4.81 -7.74 -6.22
CA ARG A 60 5.77 -8.84 -6.22
C ARG A 60 5.77 -9.62 -7.54
N THR A 61 4.59 -9.78 -8.15
CA THR A 61 4.42 -10.47 -9.44
C THR A 61 4.66 -9.60 -10.66
N THR A 62 4.70 -8.28 -10.50
CA THR A 62 4.94 -7.35 -11.60
C THR A 62 6.46 -7.25 -11.81
N PRO A 63 7.01 -7.60 -12.98
CA PRO A 63 8.44 -7.42 -13.25
C PRO A 63 8.84 -5.96 -13.02
N SER A 64 10.08 -5.71 -12.59
CA SER A 64 10.59 -4.33 -12.52
C SER A 64 10.39 -3.68 -13.88
N LEU A 65 9.85 -2.46 -13.87
CA LEU A 65 10.00 -1.55 -15.00
C LEU A 65 11.49 -1.15 -15.03
N GLU A 66 12.34 -2.09 -15.44
CA GLU A 66 13.69 -1.74 -15.84
C GLU A 66 13.55 -1.10 -17.23
N GLY A 67 13.85 0.19 -17.28
CA GLY A 67 14.11 0.92 -18.52
C GLY A 67 15.57 0.79 -18.91
#